data_AF-A0A4U7F626-F1
#
_entry.id   AF-A0A4U7F626-F1
#
_cell.length_a   1.000
_cell.length_b   1.000
_cell.length_c   1.000
_cell.angle_alpha   90.00
_cell.angle_beta   90.00
_cell.angle_gamma   90.00
#
_symmetry.space_group_name_H-M   'P 1'
#
loop_
_entity.id
_entity.type
_entity.pdbx_description
1 polymer ?
#
loop_
_entity_poly.entity_id
_entity_poly.type
_entity_poly.pdbx_seq_one_letter_code
_entity_poly.pdbx_strand_id
1 'polypeptide(L)'
;MTEFAIPKRASVEDLKDILKAYYIEGAHTEAVSTDSVEATADMGDKVGRQTNFLTSVELISKEGRKRKLTEDGESVAEALMGGNETLAKSLMREVLNEWDFTDKIKGFVRMQEPDPVEKNRIMEYISANASSTDTRGRKTLIQLLVWADILNKKEEGYVLSDHHGDGVDKDNNNSESESSPSNTDTETEQVEERVIEKEVKSEPTEPREFSINIDVTASDDPADVESVIMAAKRALQRDVDQDNEE
;
A
#
# COMPACT_ATOMS: atom_id res chain seq x y z
N MET A 1 -26.15 -3.13 -16.78
CA MET A 1 -24.90 -3.90 -17.00
C MET A 1 -24.10 -3.75 -15.72
N THR A 2 -23.57 -4.82 -15.15
CA THR A 2 -22.71 -4.69 -13.97
C THR A 2 -21.38 -4.05 -14.38
N GLU A 3 -21.06 -2.91 -13.80
CA GLU A 3 -20.00 -1.98 -14.25
C GLU A 3 -18.59 -2.43 -13.86
N PHE A 4 -18.46 -3.30 -12.85
CA PHE A 4 -17.16 -3.62 -12.27
C PHE A 4 -16.48 -4.81 -12.96
N ALA A 5 -15.36 -4.55 -13.62
CA ALA A 5 -14.49 -5.61 -14.10
C ALA A 5 -13.84 -6.33 -12.91
N ILE A 6 -13.76 -7.65 -12.96
CA ILE A 6 -13.04 -8.45 -11.96
C ILE A 6 -12.00 -9.32 -12.67
N PRO A 7 -10.99 -9.85 -11.96
CA PRO A 7 -10.02 -10.76 -12.54
C PRO A 7 -10.69 -11.93 -13.27
N LYS A 8 -10.04 -12.48 -14.30
CA LYS A 8 -10.58 -13.60 -15.08
C LYS A 8 -9.56 -14.72 -15.17
N ARG A 9 -9.83 -15.87 -14.55
CA ARG A 9 -8.99 -17.08 -14.62
C ARG A 9 -7.51 -16.90 -14.25
N ALA A 10 -7.16 -15.85 -13.52
CA ALA A 10 -5.81 -15.57 -13.02
C ALA A 10 -5.71 -15.87 -11.51
N SER A 11 -4.51 -16.08 -10.99
CA SER A 11 -4.23 -16.05 -9.55
C SER A 11 -3.81 -14.63 -9.11
N VAL A 12 -3.65 -14.38 -7.81
CA VAL A 12 -3.10 -13.09 -7.34
C VAL A 12 -1.64 -12.94 -7.80
N GLU A 13 -0.87 -14.02 -7.77
CA GLU A 13 0.51 -14.02 -8.27
C GLU A 13 0.56 -13.73 -9.78
N ASP A 14 -0.37 -14.30 -10.57
CA ASP A 14 -0.48 -13.97 -11.99
C ASP A 14 -0.71 -12.45 -12.18
N LEU A 15 -1.51 -11.79 -11.33
CA LEU A 15 -1.74 -10.34 -11.42
C LEU A 15 -0.48 -9.54 -11.09
N LYS A 16 0.26 -9.93 -10.06
CA LYS A 16 1.53 -9.30 -9.67
C LYS A 16 2.57 -9.44 -10.79
N ASP A 17 2.72 -10.63 -11.35
CA ASP A 17 3.66 -10.90 -12.44
C ASP A 17 3.30 -10.14 -13.71
N ILE A 18 2.01 -9.95 -13.99
CA ILE A 18 1.55 -9.10 -15.09
C ILE A 18 1.98 -7.64 -14.88
N LEU A 19 1.83 -7.08 -13.68
CA LEU A 19 2.26 -5.72 -13.38
C LEU A 19 3.79 -5.56 -13.52
N LYS A 20 4.55 -6.53 -12.99
CA LYS A 20 6.01 -6.57 -13.18
C LYS A 20 6.37 -6.61 -14.67
N ALA A 21 5.70 -7.43 -15.47
CA ALA A 21 5.94 -7.53 -16.90
C ALA A 21 5.65 -6.21 -17.64
N TYR A 22 4.58 -5.50 -17.28
CA TYR A 22 4.34 -4.14 -17.80
C TYR A 22 5.50 -3.20 -17.47
N TYR A 23 5.99 -3.23 -16.23
CA TYR A 23 7.11 -2.38 -15.82
C TYR A 23 8.40 -2.70 -16.57
N ILE A 24 8.74 -3.99 -16.72
CA ILE A 24 9.89 -4.48 -17.49
C ILE A 24 9.83 -4.04 -18.95
N GLU A 25 8.64 -4.06 -19.55
CA GLU A 25 8.42 -3.62 -20.94
C GLU A 25 8.52 -2.09 -21.12
N GLY A 26 8.73 -1.33 -20.05
CA GLY A 26 8.83 0.14 -20.11
C GLY A 26 7.48 0.85 -20.10
N ALA A 27 6.41 0.18 -19.66
CA ALA A 27 5.06 0.75 -19.67
C ALA A 27 4.87 1.95 -18.73
N HIS A 28 5.83 2.22 -17.83
CA HIS A 28 5.86 3.42 -17.00
C HIS A 28 6.22 4.68 -17.82
N THR A 29 7.06 4.52 -18.85
CA THR A 29 7.48 5.66 -19.70
C THR A 29 6.54 5.84 -20.90
N GLU A 30 6.28 4.77 -21.66
CA GLU A 30 5.47 4.81 -22.88
C GLU A 30 4.46 3.68 -22.93
N ALA A 31 3.35 3.85 -23.67
CA ALA A 31 2.39 2.77 -23.83
C ALA A 31 2.98 1.58 -24.62
N VAL A 32 2.79 0.36 -24.11
CA VAL A 32 3.28 -0.91 -24.67
C VAL A 32 2.15 -1.80 -25.18
N SER A 33 2.46 -2.72 -26.09
CA SER A 33 1.48 -3.70 -26.56
C SER A 33 1.24 -4.79 -25.53
N THR A 34 -0.01 -5.23 -25.36
CA THR A 34 -0.32 -6.40 -24.53
C THR A 34 0.49 -7.62 -24.97
N ASP A 35 0.65 -7.85 -26.27
CA ASP A 35 1.38 -9.01 -26.82
C ASP A 35 2.86 -9.05 -26.38
N SER A 36 3.52 -7.90 -26.20
CA SER A 36 4.91 -7.87 -25.72
C SER A 36 4.98 -8.22 -24.23
N VAL A 37 4.04 -7.70 -23.44
CA VAL A 37 3.87 -8.07 -22.03
C VAL A 37 3.53 -9.55 -21.87
N GLU A 38 2.72 -10.13 -22.76
CA GLU A 38 2.40 -11.57 -22.78
C GLU A 38 3.64 -12.44 -22.98
N ALA A 39 4.55 -12.01 -23.85
CA ALA A 39 5.81 -12.69 -24.09
C ALA A 39 6.74 -12.58 -22.87
N THR A 40 6.84 -11.40 -22.26
CA THR A 40 7.69 -11.14 -21.09
C THR A 40 7.21 -11.85 -19.83
N ALA A 41 5.89 -11.96 -19.63
CA ALA A 41 5.33 -12.70 -18.50
C ALA A 41 5.33 -14.23 -18.70
N ASP A 42 5.54 -14.72 -19.93
CA ASP A 42 5.30 -16.13 -20.32
C ASP A 42 3.87 -16.62 -19.96
N MET A 43 2.87 -15.75 -20.19
CA MET A 43 1.49 -15.98 -19.75
C MET A 43 0.45 -16.07 -20.88
N GLY A 44 0.86 -15.82 -22.13
CA GLY A 44 -0.04 -15.81 -23.29
C GLY A 44 -1.30 -14.98 -23.04
N ASP A 45 -2.47 -15.47 -23.48
CA ASP A 45 -3.74 -14.74 -23.42
C ASP A 45 -4.25 -14.39 -22.00
N LYS A 46 -3.55 -14.77 -20.93
CA LYS A 46 -3.89 -14.35 -19.57
C LYS A 46 -3.78 -12.84 -19.40
N VAL A 47 -2.76 -12.17 -19.95
CA VAL A 47 -2.56 -10.72 -19.79
C VAL A 47 -3.73 -9.97 -20.40
N GLY A 48 -4.07 -10.25 -21.66
CA GLY A 48 -5.22 -9.65 -22.34
C GLY A 48 -6.52 -9.77 -21.55
N ARG A 49 -6.77 -10.92 -20.92
CA ARG A 49 -7.95 -11.16 -20.08
C ARG A 49 -8.02 -10.29 -18.82
N GLN A 50 -6.88 -9.82 -18.30
CA GLN A 50 -6.84 -8.97 -17.11
C GLN A 50 -6.89 -7.47 -17.44
N THR A 51 -6.64 -7.06 -18.69
CA THR A 51 -6.56 -5.63 -19.04
C THR A 51 -7.80 -4.83 -18.60
N ASN A 52 -9.01 -5.37 -18.77
CA ASN A 52 -10.22 -4.68 -18.32
C ASN A 52 -10.29 -4.52 -16.80
N PHE A 53 -9.80 -5.50 -16.04
CA PHE A 53 -9.75 -5.41 -14.58
C PHE A 53 -8.70 -4.38 -14.15
N LEU A 54 -7.46 -4.49 -14.67
CA LEU A 54 -6.37 -3.57 -14.33
C LEU A 54 -6.68 -2.12 -14.72
N THR A 55 -7.39 -1.89 -15.83
CA THR A 55 -7.89 -0.56 -16.19
C THR A 55 -9.04 -0.11 -15.29
N SER A 56 -9.91 -1.02 -14.84
CA SER A 56 -11.01 -0.67 -13.94
C SER A 56 -10.58 -0.29 -12.53
N VAL A 57 -9.41 -0.76 -12.08
CA VAL A 57 -8.78 -0.34 -10.82
C VAL A 57 -7.67 0.67 -11.05
N GLU A 58 -7.62 1.29 -12.23
CA GLU A 58 -6.70 2.38 -12.59
C GLU A 58 -5.20 2.07 -12.42
N LEU A 59 -4.79 0.80 -12.46
CA LEU A 59 -3.37 0.40 -12.50
C LEU A 59 -2.75 0.56 -13.88
N ILE A 60 -3.56 0.50 -14.94
CA ILE A 60 -3.12 0.74 -16.32
C ILE A 60 -4.14 1.61 -17.06
N SER A 61 -3.64 2.52 -17.88
CA SER A 61 -4.44 3.33 -18.78
C SER A 61 -4.37 2.79 -20.22
N LYS A 62 -5.34 3.19 -21.05
CA LYS A 62 -5.44 2.76 -22.45
C LYS A 62 -5.04 3.88 -23.40
N GLU A 63 -4.04 3.61 -24.23
CA GLU A 63 -3.62 4.48 -25.33
C GLU A 63 -3.81 3.76 -26.67
N GLY A 64 -4.96 3.97 -27.30
CA GLY A 64 -5.34 3.24 -28.52
C GLY A 64 -5.45 1.74 -28.28
N ARG A 65 -4.54 0.95 -28.86
CA ARG A 65 -4.46 -0.50 -28.64
C ARG A 65 -3.44 -0.89 -27.56
N LYS A 66 -2.58 0.04 -27.17
CA LYS A 66 -1.52 -0.14 -26.18
C LYS A 66 -2.00 0.19 -24.76
N ARG A 67 -1.19 -0.14 -23.77
CA ARG A 67 -1.45 0.15 -22.35
C ARG A 67 -0.23 0.79 -21.72
N LYS A 68 -0.47 1.73 -20.82
CA LYS A 68 0.56 2.41 -20.04
C LYS A 68 0.28 2.15 -18.56
N LEU A 69 1.30 2.01 -17.73
CA LEU A 69 1.11 2.06 -16.28
C LEU A 69 0.67 3.48 -15.90
N THR A 70 -0.25 3.57 -14.95
CA THR A 70 -0.52 4.83 -14.24
C THR A 70 0.57 5.06 -13.20
N GLU A 71 0.58 6.22 -12.54
CA GLU A 71 1.53 6.50 -11.45
C GLU A 71 1.41 5.47 -10.31
N ASP A 72 0.19 5.09 -9.96
CA ASP A 72 -0.05 4.04 -8.96
C ASP A 72 0.36 2.65 -9.45
N GLY A 73 0.05 2.34 -10.71
CA GLY A 73 0.46 1.09 -11.33
C GLY A 73 1.97 0.92 -11.39
N GLU A 74 2.68 2.01 -11.72
CA GLU A 74 4.14 2.08 -11.70
C GLU A 74 4.68 1.84 -10.29
N SER A 75 4.17 2.57 -9.30
CA SER A 75 4.61 2.47 -7.91
C SER A 75 4.43 1.06 -7.35
N VAL A 76 3.28 0.43 -7.61
CA VAL A 76 3.03 -0.97 -7.22
C VAL A 76 3.99 -1.92 -7.94
N ALA A 77 4.17 -1.76 -9.26
CA ALA A 77 5.02 -2.64 -10.04
C ALA A 77 6.50 -2.51 -9.67
N GLU A 78 6.99 -1.31 -9.39
CA GLU A 78 8.34 -1.04 -8.91
C GLU A 78 8.58 -1.71 -7.55
N ALA A 79 7.66 -1.54 -6.59
CA ALA A 79 7.76 -2.20 -5.29
C ALA A 79 7.80 -3.74 -5.42
N LEU A 80 6.98 -4.30 -6.32
CA LEU A 80 6.97 -5.73 -6.64
C LEU A 80 8.29 -6.20 -7.29
N MET A 81 8.89 -5.39 -8.16
CA MET A 81 10.18 -5.67 -8.80
C MET A 81 11.34 -5.63 -7.80
N GLY A 82 11.31 -4.67 -6.87
CA GLY A 82 12.28 -4.57 -5.77
C GLY A 82 12.11 -5.62 -4.68
N GLY A 83 11.10 -6.50 -4.78
CA GLY A 83 10.81 -7.51 -3.76
C GLY A 83 10.25 -6.95 -2.44
N ASN A 84 9.83 -5.69 -2.43
CA ASN A 84 9.26 -5.03 -1.25
C ASN A 84 7.75 -5.32 -1.17
N GLU A 85 7.42 -6.56 -0.76
CA GLU A 85 6.03 -7.04 -0.69
C GLU A 85 5.17 -6.21 0.26
N THR A 86 5.73 -5.71 1.37
CA THR A 86 5.01 -4.85 2.33
C THR A 86 4.61 -3.53 1.69
N LEU A 87 5.52 -2.87 0.97
CA LEU A 87 5.21 -1.64 0.26
C LEU A 87 4.20 -1.89 -0.88
N ALA A 88 4.41 -2.93 -1.68
CA ALA A 88 3.49 -3.30 -2.77
C ALA A 88 2.07 -3.56 -2.25
N LYS A 89 1.96 -4.23 -1.10
CA LYS A 89 0.69 -4.46 -0.40
C LYS A 89 0.03 -3.15 0.03
N SER A 90 0.79 -2.21 0.62
CA SER A 90 0.28 -0.90 1.03
C SER A 90 -0.22 -0.09 -0.16
N LEU A 91 0.57 0.01 -1.22
CA LEU A 91 0.21 0.75 -2.44
C LEU A 91 -1.02 0.12 -3.13
N MET A 92 -1.09 -1.21 -3.23
CA MET A 92 -2.29 -1.86 -3.76
C MET A 92 -3.52 -1.59 -2.88
N ARG A 93 -3.35 -1.53 -1.56
CA ARG A 93 -4.45 -1.21 -0.64
C ARG A 93 -5.03 0.16 -0.93
N GLU A 94 -4.18 1.15 -1.18
CA GLU A 94 -4.60 2.51 -1.55
C GLU A 94 -5.40 2.49 -2.85
N VAL A 95 -4.83 1.93 -3.92
CA VAL A 95 -5.49 1.79 -5.24
C VAL A 95 -6.84 1.09 -5.13
N LEU A 96 -6.90 -0.04 -4.42
CA LEU A 96 -8.14 -0.79 -4.30
C LEU A 96 -9.17 -0.07 -3.42
N ASN A 97 -8.76 0.77 -2.46
CA ASN A 97 -9.70 1.53 -1.66
C ASN A 97 -10.39 2.65 -2.44
N GLU A 98 -9.75 3.19 -3.46
CA GLU A 98 -10.35 4.18 -4.37
C GLU A 98 -11.31 3.54 -5.38
N TRP A 99 -11.22 2.23 -5.56
CA TRP A 99 -12.15 1.52 -6.44
C TRP A 99 -13.54 1.36 -5.81
N ASP A 100 -14.55 1.99 -6.43
CA ASP A 100 -15.96 1.96 -6.04
C ASP A 100 -16.50 0.57 -5.62
N PHE A 101 -16.03 -0.50 -6.27
CA PHE A 101 -16.50 -1.84 -5.94
C PHE A 101 -15.99 -2.35 -4.59
N THR A 102 -14.79 -1.93 -4.19
CA THR A 102 -14.25 -2.22 -2.87
C THR A 102 -15.11 -1.59 -1.80
N ASP A 103 -15.58 -0.35 -1.98
CA ASP A 103 -16.51 0.29 -1.05
C ASP A 103 -17.83 -0.46 -0.89
N LYS A 104 -18.37 -0.97 -2.00
CA LYS A 104 -19.57 -1.82 -1.99
C LYS A 104 -19.34 -3.11 -1.20
N ILE A 105 -18.19 -3.78 -1.42
CA ILE A 105 -17.82 -4.98 -0.67
C ILE A 105 -17.61 -4.66 0.82
N LYS A 106 -16.91 -3.56 1.15
CA LYS A 106 -16.70 -3.13 2.53
C LYS A 106 -18.02 -2.85 3.24
N GLY A 107 -18.95 -2.15 2.58
CA GLY A 107 -20.29 -1.90 3.09
C GLY A 107 -21.08 -3.18 3.34
N PHE A 108 -21.02 -4.14 2.41
CA PHE A 108 -21.65 -5.45 2.58
C PHE A 108 -21.11 -6.24 3.77
N VAL A 109 -19.79 -6.24 3.96
CA VAL A 109 -19.14 -6.91 5.10
C VAL A 109 -19.51 -6.22 6.41
N ARG A 110 -19.46 -4.89 6.47
CA ARG A 110 -19.83 -4.10 7.66
C ARG A 110 -21.27 -4.37 8.11
N MET A 111 -22.20 -4.58 7.18
CA MET A 111 -23.59 -4.91 7.49
C MET A 111 -23.79 -6.27 8.15
N GLN A 112 -22.77 -7.13 8.19
CA GLN A 112 -22.82 -8.44 8.85
C GLN A 112 -22.11 -8.46 10.20
N GLU A 113 -21.45 -7.37 10.60
CA GLU A 113 -20.78 -7.30 11.90
C GLU A 113 -21.77 -7.52 13.07
N PRO A 114 -21.35 -8.21 14.14
CA PRO A 114 -19.97 -8.66 14.44
C PRO A 114 -19.57 -9.99 13.76
N ASP A 115 -20.48 -10.63 13.04
CA ASP A 115 -20.28 -11.98 12.49
C ASP A 115 -19.43 -11.95 11.20
N PRO A 116 -18.46 -12.86 11.02
CA PRO A 116 -17.71 -12.98 9.77
C PRO A 116 -18.63 -13.34 8.59
N VAL A 117 -18.35 -12.74 7.43
CA VAL A 117 -19.08 -13.08 6.20
C VAL A 117 -18.57 -14.38 5.63
N GLU A 118 -19.42 -15.40 5.59
CA GLU A 118 -19.10 -16.68 4.97
C GLU A 118 -18.65 -16.54 3.51
N LYS A 119 -17.73 -17.41 3.11
CA LYS A 119 -17.16 -17.42 1.76
C LYS A 119 -18.20 -17.51 0.64
N ASN A 120 -19.25 -18.31 0.80
CA ASN A 120 -20.27 -18.44 -0.23
C ASN A 120 -21.08 -17.14 -0.39
N ARG A 121 -21.38 -16.48 0.73
CA ARG A 121 -22.17 -15.26 0.75
C ARG A 121 -21.45 -14.07 0.10
N ILE A 122 -20.15 -13.88 0.38
CA ILE A 122 -19.35 -12.86 -0.30
C ILE A 122 -19.18 -13.18 -1.80
N MET A 123 -19.04 -14.47 -2.17
CA MET A 123 -18.97 -14.89 -3.57
C MET A 123 -20.28 -14.64 -4.34
N GLU A 124 -21.43 -14.82 -3.70
CA GLU A 124 -22.75 -14.51 -4.24
C GLU A 124 -22.93 -12.99 -4.40
N TYR A 125 -22.55 -12.21 -3.38
CA TYR A 125 -22.58 -10.76 -3.45
C TYR A 125 -21.76 -10.22 -4.63
N ILE A 126 -20.53 -10.71 -4.80
CA ILE A 126 -19.68 -10.32 -5.94
C ILE A 126 -20.34 -10.74 -7.25
N SER A 127 -20.94 -11.95 -7.31
CA SER A 127 -21.61 -12.43 -8.52
C SER A 127 -22.77 -11.54 -8.98
N ALA A 128 -23.50 -10.96 -8.04
CA ALA A 128 -24.65 -10.12 -8.32
C ALA A 128 -24.26 -8.71 -8.82
N ASN A 129 -23.04 -8.27 -8.52
CA ASN A 129 -22.59 -6.89 -8.74
C ASN A 129 -21.44 -6.74 -9.74
N ALA A 130 -20.68 -7.81 -10.01
CA ALA A 130 -19.56 -7.80 -10.96
C ALA A 130 -19.98 -8.14 -12.39
N SER A 131 -19.17 -7.72 -13.36
CA SER A 131 -19.35 -7.99 -14.80
C SER A 131 -19.07 -9.45 -15.21
N SER A 132 -18.44 -10.25 -14.34
CA SER A 132 -18.07 -11.63 -14.63
C SER A 132 -18.67 -12.61 -13.63
N THR A 133 -19.18 -13.73 -14.15
CA THR A 133 -19.66 -14.88 -13.38
C THR A 133 -18.55 -15.90 -13.06
N ASP A 134 -17.30 -15.65 -13.51
CA ASP A 134 -16.18 -16.57 -13.32
C ASP A 134 -15.89 -16.77 -11.82
N THR A 135 -16.14 -18.00 -11.35
CA THR A 135 -15.89 -18.39 -9.97
C THR A 135 -14.41 -18.25 -9.61
N ARG A 136 -13.48 -18.47 -10.55
CA ARG A 136 -12.05 -18.30 -10.27
C ARG A 136 -11.72 -16.82 -10.10
N GLY A 137 -12.16 -15.96 -11.01
CA GLY A 137 -12.05 -14.52 -10.91
C GLY A 137 -12.53 -13.92 -9.58
N ARG A 138 -13.71 -14.34 -9.11
CA ARG A 138 -14.26 -13.89 -7.82
C ARG A 138 -13.41 -14.33 -6.63
N LYS A 139 -12.89 -15.56 -6.65
CA LYS A 139 -11.95 -16.04 -5.61
C LYS A 139 -10.67 -15.22 -5.62
N THR A 140 -10.13 -14.93 -6.81
CA THR A 140 -8.92 -14.11 -6.97
C THR A 140 -9.15 -12.69 -6.47
N LEU A 141 -10.31 -12.09 -6.73
CA LEU A 141 -10.64 -10.79 -6.16
C LEU A 141 -10.64 -10.81 -4.63
N ILE A 142 -11.29 -11.81 -4.01
CA ILE A 142 -11.28 -11.93 -2.55
C ILE A 142 -9.85 -12.13 -2.03
N GLN A 143 -9.05 -12.98 -2.69
CA GLN A 143 -7.64 -13.17 -2.33
C GLN A 143 -6.83 -11.89 -2.46
N LEU A 144 -7.10 -11.06 -3.48
CA LEU A 144 -6.45 -9.77 -3.68
C LEU A 144 -6.81 -8.79 -2.56
N LEU A 145 -8.09 -8.71 -2.18
CA LEU A 145 -8.54 -7.87 -1.05
C LEU A 145 -7.95 -8.33 0.28
N VAL A 146 -7.75 -9.64 0.47
CA VAL A 146 -7.07 -10.18 1.65
C VAL A 146 -5.59 -9.87 1.61
N TRP A 147 -4.95 -10.07 0.45
CA TRP A 147 -3.54 -9.75 0.26
C TRP A 147 -3.27 -8.27 0.55
N ALA A 148 -4.12 -7.37 0.05
CA ALA A 148 -4.04 -5.93 0.24
C ALA A 148 -4.53 -5.43 1.62
N ASP A 149 -4.77 -6.29 2.61
CA ASP A 149 -5.24 -5.88 3.95
C ASP A 149 -6.56 -5.09 3.99
N ILE A 150 -7.45 -5.32 3.02
CA ILE A 150 -8.79 -4.73 3.06
C ILE A 150 -9.75 -5.67 3.79
N LEU A 151 -9.56 -6.98 3.61
CA LEU A 151 -10.31 -8.03 4.29
C LEU A 151 -9.35 -8.93 5.08
N ASN A 152 -9.78 -9.33 6.27
CA ASN A 152 -9.11 -10.37 7.03
C ASN A 152 -9.90 -11.67 6.95
N LYS A 153 -9.19 -12.77 6.67
CA LYS A 153 -9.77 -14.11 6.67
C LYS A 153 -9.72 -14.70 8.07
N LYS A 154 -10.88 -14.91 8.69
CA LYS A 154 -11.07 -15.66 9.94
C LYS A 154 -11.47 -17.10 9.64
N GLU A 155 -11.57 -17.94 10.67
CA GLU A 155 -11.98 -19.35 10.53
C GLU A 155 -13.35 -19.49 9.86
N GLU A 156 -14.31 -18.65 10.25
CA GLU A 156 -15.71 -18.72 9.83
C GLU A 156 -16.02 -17.88 8.57
N GLY A 157 -15.11 -16.99 8.14
CA GLY A 157 -15.40 -16.10 7.03
C GLY A 157 -14.44 -14.94 6.87
N TYR A 158 -14.94 -13.82 6.36
CA TYR A 158 -14.19 -12.60 6.11
C TYR A 158 -14.75 -11.45 6.95
N VAL A 159 -13.85 -10.66 7.53
CA VAL A 159 -14.18 -9.40 8.21
C VAL A 159 -13.40 -8.26 7.57
N LEU A 160 -13.79 -7.01 7.86
CA LEU A 160 -12.95 -5.87 7.53
C LEU A 160 -11.64 -5.94 8.31
N SER A 161 -10.56 -5.45 7.70
CA SER A 161 -9.32 -5.26 8.44
C SER A 161 -9.42 -4.00 9.31
N ASP A 162 -9.03 -4.12 10.57
CA ASP A 162 -9.17 -3.08 11.61
C ASP A 162 -8.19 -1.90 11.46
N HIS A 163 -7.59 -1.72 10.28
CA HIS A 163 -6.65 -0.64 10.05
C HIS A 163 -7.39 0.69 9.82
N HIS A 164 -7.98 1.22 10.91
CA HIS A 164 -7.94 2.65 11.15
C HIS A 164 -6.48 3.08 11.03
N GLY A 165 -6.21 4.14 10.26
CA GLY A 165 -4.86 4.62 10.06
C GLY A 165 -4.21 4.93 11.40
N ASP A 166 -3.32 4.05 11.84
CA ASP A 166 -2.29 4.43 12.79
C ASP A 166 -1.37 5.37 12.03
N GLY A 167 -1.68 6.66 12.19
CA GLY A 167 -0.63 7.66 12.20
C GLY A 167 0.49 7.17 13.10
N VAL A 168 1.71 7.47 12.68
CA VAL A 168 2.95 7.02 13.31
C VAL A 168 3.03 7.55 14.75
N ASP A 169 2.43 6.84 15.70
CA ASP A 169 2.83 6.88 17.10
C ASP A 169 4.04 5.95 17.24
N LYS A 170 5.22 6.51 16.95
CA LYS A 170 6.48 6.01 17.48
C LYS A 170 6.48 6.24 18.98
N ASP A 171 5.85 5.34 19.73
CA ASP A 171 6.17 5.21 21.14
C ASP A 171 7.19 4.10 21.36
N ASN A 172 8.33 4.57 21.83
CA ASN A 172 9.62 3.93 21.80
C ASN A 172 9.70 2.94 22.96
N ASN A 173 9.99 1.69 22.61
CA ASN A 173 10.26 0.62 23.54
C ASN A 173 11.57 0.93 24.29
N ASN A 174 11.55 1.09 25.61
CA ASN A 174 12.74 0.82 26.40
C ASN A 174 12.39 0.21 27.76
N SER A 175 12.94 -0.99 27.95
CA SER A 175 12.81 -1.85 29.13
C SER A 175 14.09 -1.75 29.97
N GLU A 176 13.97 -2.14 31.26
CA GLU A 176 15.03 -2.37 32.26
C GLU A 176 15.66 -1.11 32.90
N SER A 177 15.99 -1.02 34.21
CA SER A 177 15.97 -1.97 35.33
C SER A 177 16.13 -1.21 36.67
N GLU A 178 15.54 -1.79 37.72
CA GLU A 178 15.81 -1.71 39.17
C GLU A 178 16.73 -0.63 39.77
N SER A 179 16.23 0.06 40.82
CA SER A 179 16.84 0.04 42.18
C SER A 179 15.95 0.74 43.22
N SER A 180 15.54 0.00 44.26
CA SER A 180 15.09 0.51 45.57
C SER A 180 16.28 1.13 46.34
N PRO A 181 16.11 2.11 47.27
CA PRO A 181 15.53 1.81 48.58
C PRO A 181 14.78 2.95 49.36
N SER A 182 13.91 2.48 50.27
CA SER A 182 13.64 2.93 51.65
C SER A 182 13.11 4.35 51.98
N ASN A 183 11.88 4.37 52.49
CA ASN A 183 11.25 5.13 53.59
C ASN A 183 11.80 6.51 53.99
N THR A 184 10.89 7.49 54.15
CA THR A 184 10.49 8.05 55.48
C THR A 184 9.27 8.97 55.31
N ASP A 185 8.31 8.84 56.24
CA ASP A 185 7.13 9.66 56.47
C ASP A 185 7.42 11.16 56.56
N THR A 186 6.46 12.01 56.15
CA THR A 186 6.03 13.23 56.89
C THR A 186 4.72 13.74 56.29
N GLU A 187 3.66 13.80 57.12
CA GLU A 187 2.40 14.52 56.91
C GLU A 187 2.64 16.01 56.65
N THR A 188 1.80 16.69 55.85
CA THR A 188 1.10 17.95 56.18
C THR A 188 0.32 18.45 54.95
N GLU A 189 -1.01 18.42 55.06
CA GLU A 189 -1.99 19.46 54.76
C GLU A 189 -1.78 20.56 53.68
N GLN A 190 -2.92 20.85 53.02
CA GLN A 190 -3.41 22.13 52.47
C GLN A 190 -3.30 22.41 50.96
N VAL A 191 -4.48 22.26 50.35
CA VAL A 191 -5.12 23.07 49.30
C VAL A 191 -4.56 24.49 49.16
N GLU A 192 -4.11 24.88 47.96
CA GLU A 192 -4.63 26.07 47.26
C GLU A 192 -4.12 26.21 45.82
N GLU A 193 -5.08 26.62 45.00
CA GLU A 193 -5.11 27.00 43.60
C GLU A 193 -4.09 28.09 43.23
N ARG A 194 -3.26 27.86 42.20
CA ARG A 194 -2.61 28.93 41.43
C ARG A 194 -2.49 28.59 39.94
N VAL A 195 -3.15 29.44 39.16
CA VAL A 195 -3.00 29.69 37.73
C VAL A 195 -1.52 29.84 37.36
N ILE A 196 -1.08 29.09 36.34
CA ILE A 196 0.19 29.35 35.64
C ILE A 196 -0.11 29.37 34.14
N GLU A 197 -0.06 30.58 33.59
CA GLU A 197 0.07 30.87 32.16
C GLU A 197 1.22 30.06 31.58
N LYS A 198 0.93 29.21 30.58
CA LYS A 198 1.97 28.56 29.79
C LYS A 198 2.37 29.53 28.68
N GLU A 199 3.43 30.28 28.93
CA GLU A 199 4.23 30.93 27.89
C GLU A 199 4.59 29.89 26.81
N VAL A 200 4.07 30.09 25.60
CA VAL A 200 4.55 29.40 24.40
C VAL A 200 5.92 29.99 24.08
N LYS A 201 6.96 29.32 24.56
CA LYS A 201 8.34 29.63 24.20
C LYS A 201 8.67 28.87 22.92
N SER A 202 8.52 29.56 21.80
CA SER A 202 9.01 29.11 20.49
C SER A 202 10.54 29.07 20.57
N GLU A 203 11.12 27.88 20.68
CA GLU A 203 12.56 27.70 20.46
C GLU A 203 12.83 27.67 18.96
N PRO A 204 13.89 28.35 18.48
CA PRO A 204 14.26 28.36 17.08
C PRO A 204 14.88 27.02 16.71
N THR A 205 14.28 26.32 15.75
CA THR A 205 14.78 25.07 15.17
C THR A 205 16.19 25.31 14.59
N GLU A 206 17.22 24.80 15.25
CA GLU A 206 18.56 24.77 14.69
C GLU A 206 18.57 23.89 13.42
N PRO A 207 19.31 24.28 12.37
CA PRO A 207 19.41 23.48 11.15
C PRO A 207 20.04 22.12 11.48
N ARG A 208 19.26 21.06 11.29
CA ARG A 208 19.73 19.68 11.45
C ARG A 208 20.68 19.35 10.31
N GLU A 209 21.98 19.38 10.57
CA GLU A 209 22.97 18.83 9.66
C GLU A 209 22.92 17.29 9.71
N PHE A 210 22.65 16.66 8.57
CA PHE A 210 22.77 15.22 8.39
C PHE A 210 23.90 14.92 7.40
N SER A 211 24.71 13.91 7.72
CA SER A 211 25.81 13.46 6.86
C SER A 211 25.54 12.04 6.38
N ILE A 212 25.55 11.83 5.06
CA ILE A 212 25.41 10.51 4.43
C ILE A 212 26.79 10.10 3.93
N ASN A 213 27.30 8.96 4.40
CA ASN A 213 28.55 8.37 3.90
C ASN A 213 28.21 7.31 2.86
N ILE A 214 28.71 7.48 1.64
CA ILE A 214 28.55 6.52 0.54
C ILE A 214 29.95 5.97 0.23
N ASP A 215 30.15 4.68 0.50
CA ASP A 215 31.38 3.99 0.14
C ASP A 215 31.29 3.48 -1.30
N VAL A 216 32.16 4.00 -2.17
CA VAL A 216 32.25 3.60 -3.58
C VAL A 216 33.56 2.86 -3.83
N THR A 217 33.48 1.70 -4.45
CA THR A 217 34.61 0.87 -4.84
C THR A 217 34.89 0.98 -6.34
N ALA A 218 36.12 0.69 -6.76
CA ALA A 218 36.51 0.75 -8.18
C ALA A 218 35.83 -0.31 -9.07
N SER A 219 35.11 -1.26 -8.47
CA SER A 219 34.31 -2.26 -9.18
C SER A 219 32.87 -1.82 -9.45
N ASP A 220 32.42 -0.71 -8.87
CA ASP A 220 31.04 -0.24 -9.02
C ASP A 220 30.84 0.45 -10.38
N ASP A 221 29.70 0.19 -11.01
CA ASP A 221 29.33 0.83 -12.27
C ASP A 221 29.05 2.32 -12.02
N PRO A 222 29.69 3.25 -12.77
CA PRO A 222 29.43 4.68 -12.66
C PRO A 222 27.94 5.06 -12.77
N ALA A 223 27.16 4.32 -13.56
CA ALA A 223 25.72 4.58 -13.73
C ALA A 223 24.93 4.26 -12.45
N ASP A 224 25.30 3.20 -11.74
CA ASP A 224 24.65 2.80 -10.49
C ASP A 224 24.98 3.79 -9.37
N VAL A 225 26.22 4.26 -9.29
CA VAL A 225 26.64 5.29 -8.34
C VAL A 225 25.88 6.60 -8.57
N GLU A 226 25.71 7.01 -9.83
CA GLU A 226 24.93 8.20 -10.19
C GLU A 226 23.45 8.06 -9.77
N SER A 227 22.86 6.87 -9.95
CA SER A 227 21.49 6.60 -9.55
C SER A 227 21.28 6.75 -8.03
N VAL A 228 22.22 6.25 -7.23
CA VAL A 228 22.17 6.30 -5.75
C VAL A 228 22.32 7.74 -5.25
N ILE A 229 23.23 8.52 -5.85
CA ILE A 229 23.42 9.94 -5.52
C ILE A 229 22.15 10.74 -5.88
N MET A 230 21.54 10.46 -7.02
CA MET A 230 20.31 11.14 -7.44
C MET A 230 19.10 10.76 -6.58
N ALA A 231 19.00 9.50 -6.16
CA ALA A 231 17.98 9.03 -5.23
C ALA A 231 18.13 9.71 -3.85
N ALA A 232 19.35 9.78 -3.31
CA ALA A 232 19.63 10.49 -2.06
C ALA A 232 19.28 11.98 -2.18
N LYS A 233 19.65 12.65 -3.27
CA LYS A 233 19.32 14.06 -3.52
C LYS A 233 17.81 14.30 -3.57
N ARG A 234 17.04 13.43 -4.24
CA ARG A 234 15.57 13.55 -4.32
C ARG A 234 14.91 13.37 -2.96
N ALA A 235 15.37 12.41 -2.17
CA ALA A 235 14.84 12.18 -0.82
C ALA A 235 15.04 13.42 0.07
N LEU A 236 16.23 14.01 0.05
CA LEU A 236 16.53 15.21 0.84
C LEU A 236 15.74 16.44 0.41
N GLN A 237 15.39 16.54 -0.87
CA GLN A 237 14.62 17.67 -1.37
C GLN A 237 13.13 17.56 -1.02
N ARG A 238 12.61 16.32 -0.92
CA ARG A 238 11.22 16.04 -0.51
C ARG A 238 10.97 16.39 0.96
N ASP A 239 11.95 16.13 1.83
CA ASP A 239 11.84 16.44 3.26
C ASP A 239 11.90 17.97 3.51
N VAL A 240 12.64 18.73 2.70
CA VAL A 240 12.73 20.20 2.82
C VAL A 240 11.46 20.92 2.34
N ASP A 241 10.73 20.34 1.38
CA ASP A 241 9.48 20.93 0.89
C ASP A 241 8.30 20.70 1.87
N GLN A 242 8.34 19.61 2.67
CA GLN A 242 7.34 19.35 3.71
C GLN A 242 7.45 20.29 4.93
N ASP A 243 8.66 20.74 5.28
CA ASP A 243 8.89 21.67 6.40
C ASP A 243 8.56 23.14 6.06
N ASN A 244 8.25 23.47 4.79
CA ASN A 244 7.91 24.82 4.35
C ASN A 244 6.40 25.06 4.09
N GLU A 245 5.56 24.04 4.31
CA GLU A 245 4.09 24.13 4.12
C GLU A 245 3.27 24.19 5.43
N GLU A 246 3.91 24.28 6.60
CA GLU A 246 3.28 24.67 7.89
C GLU A 246 3.54 26.15 8.26
#